data_AF-A0AAE7BFU7-F1
#
_entry.id   AF-A0AAE7BFU7-F1
#
_cell.length_a   1.000
_cell.length_b   1.000
_cell.length_c   1.000
_cell.angle_alpha   90.00
_cell.angle_beta   90.00
_cell.angle_gamma   90.00
#
_symmetry.space_group_name_H-M   'P 1'
#
loop_
_entity.id
_entity.type
_entity.pdbx_description
1 polymer ?
#
loop_
_entity_poly.entity_id
_entity_poly.type
_entity_poly.pdbx_seq_one_letter_code
_entity_poly.pdbx_strand_id
1 'polypeptide(L)'
;MFRSFDGKFKMKNNFLPEKFISAHDLCFFIHDLLVNTLVSGENQDIFDYEFSLDEKITNNLENDEDILLFLHENKFYKHRDKVLKTIILPALLSDTLHCIYEALNSSKKAKLNITYMLIRKPIQESLYLLESMLISETEFGKSIANNPLELRPSITMKKTGIKGHEERINIVLDKLELTSLFSFSYLANLRYNKRCEDNFDGICNHAMHLFTEHDAIKTDKFNINFIFSDDNSKLTQWAYLYSRLPYILLYIYYIVEYLMEEICPTEKWYIEEMELRIFAHFILWFEDLDEVYYSDELLKIIEFSRNKLNTFCINNLKKPFDKLIIENIANNGISDYKDNK
;
A
#
# COMPACT_ATOMS: atom_id res chain seq x y z
N MET A 1 34.24 -3.13 -30.96
CA MET A 1 35.40 -3.59 -30.15
C MET A 1 34.87 -3.86 -28.75
N PHE A 2 34.40 -5.08 -28.49
CA PHE A 2 33.85 -5.46 -27.19
C PHE A 2 35.02 -5.64 -26.22
N ARG A 3 35.11 -4.77 -25.21
CA ARG A 3 36.06 -4.94 -24.12
C ARG A 3 35.51 -5.99 -23.15
N SER A 4 36.31 -7.01 -22.89
CA SER A 4 36.11 -8.00 -21.84
C SER A 4 36.04 -7.31 -20.48
N PHE A 5 34.93 -7.51 -19.76
CA PHE A 5 34.77 -7.09 -18.37
C PHE A 5 35.32 -8.20 -17.45
N ASP A 6 36.63 -8.18 -17.22
CA ASP A 6 37.24 -8.87 -16.09
C ASP A 6 37.52 -7.84 -14.99
N GLY A 7 36.55 -7.69 -14.10
CA GLY A 7 36.66 -6.84 -12.92
C GLY A 7 35.82 -7.43 -11.80
N LYS A 8 36.49 -7.97 -10.77
CA LYS A 8 35.85 -8.38 -9.52
C LYS A 8 35.15 -7.16 -8.89
N PHE A 9 33.86 -6.97 -9.20
CA PHE A 9 33.01 -6.00 -8.52
C PHE A 9 32.74 -6.49 -7.10
N LYS A 10 33.52 -6.01 -6.13
CA LYS A 10 32.98 -5.89 -4.77
C LYS A 10 31.93 -4.79 -4.81
N MET A 11 30.69 -5.15 -5.14
CA MET A 11 29.58 -4.20 -5.08
C MET A 11 29.39 -3.77 -3.62
N LYS A 12 29.55 -2.46 -3.35
CA LYS A 12 28.82 -1.85 -2.23
C LYS A 12 27.34 -2.07 -2.56
N ASN A 13 26.67 -2.96 -1.85
CA ASN A 13 25.28 -3.39 -2.12
C ASN A 13 24.22 -2.30 -1.86
N ASN A 14 24.61 -1.04 -1.70
CA ASN A 14 23.70 0.07 -1.48
C ASN A 14 24.02 1.21 -2.44
N PHE A 15 23.15 1.41 -3.44
CA PHE A 15 23.22 2.52 -4.39
C PHE A 15 22.25 3.65 -4.00
N LEU A 16 21.42 3.44 -2.98
CA LEU A 16 20.49 4.42 -2.48
C LEU A 16 21.25 5.58 -1.80
N PRO A 17 21.03 6.83 -2.23
CA PRO A 17 21.56 8.01 -1.53
C PRO A 17 21.09 8.09 -0.07
N GLU A 18 21.96 8.58 0.82
CA GLU A 18 21.70 8.62 2.26
C GLU A 18 20.39 9.34 2.63
N LYS A 19 20.09 10.45 1.93
CA LYS A 19 18.86 11.23 2.13
C LYS A 19 17.54 10.48 1.87
N PHE A 20 17.59 9.29 1.26
CA PHE A 20 16.41 8.47 0.99
C PHE A 20 16.32 7.24 1.89
N ILE A 21 17.30 7.01 2.77
CA ILE A 21 17.34 5.82 3.64
C ILE A 21 16.14 5.81 4.59
N SER A 22 15.85 6.91 5.28
CA SER A 22 14.73 6.97 6.23
C SER A 22 13.38 6.71 5.56
N ALA A 23 13.16 7.24 4.36
CA ALA A 23 11.96 6.96 3.58
C ALA A 23 11.85 5.49 3.15
N HIS A 24 12.98 4.92 2.73
CA HIS A 24 13.07 3.52 2.34
C HIS A 24 12.78 2.58 3.50
N ASP A 25 13.35 2.88 4.67
CA ASP A 25 13.16 2.12 5.90
C ASP A 25 11.72 2.24 6.41
N LEU A 26 11.10 3.42 6.33
CA LEU A 26 9.67 3.61 6.62
C LEU A 26 8.79 2.75 5.69
N CYS A 27 9.09 2.74 4.38
CA CYS A 27 8.34 1.91 3.44
C CYS A 27 8.49 0.41 3.75
N PHE A 28 9.70 -0.05 4.05
CA PHE A 28 9.95 -1.44 4.44
C PHE A 28 9.30 -1.79 5.77
N PHE A 29 9.30 -0.86 6.73
CA PHE A 29 8.65 -1.06 8.03
C PHE A 29 7.15 -1.32 7.87
N ILE A 30 6.44 -0.46 7.13
CA ILE A 30 5.01 -0.65 6.86
C ILE A 30 4.76 -1.96 6.10
N HIS A 31 5.60 -2.26 5.10
CA HIS A 31 5.54 -3.51 4.36
C HIS A 31 5.66 -4.73 5.28
N ASP A 32 6.65 -4.75 6.17
CA ASP A 32 6.94 -5.89 7.05
C ASP A 32 5.83 -6.07 8.09
N LEU A 33 5.19 -4.99 8.55
CA LEU A 33 3.97 -5.08 9.36
C LEU A 33 2.86 -5.82 8.61
N LEU A 34 2.60 -5.45 7.35
CA LEU A 34 1.57 -6.09 6.54
C LEU A 34 1.89 -7.56 6.23
N VAL A 35 3.16 -7.89 5.99
CA VAL A 35 3.60 -9.28 5.85
C VAL A 35 3.37 -10.06 7.13
N ASN A 36 3.70 -9.48 8.30
CA ASN A 36 3.48 -10.14 9.58
C ASN A 36 1.99 -10.37 9.84
N THR A 37 1.12 -9.43 9.49
CA THR A 37 -0.34 -9.58 9.57
C THR A 37 -0.82 -10.74 8.70
N LEU A 38 -0.36 -10.81 7.43
CA LEU A 38 -0.70 -11.89 6.51
C LEU A 38 -0.22 -13.27 7.02
N VAL A 39 1.07 -13.39 7.33
CA VAL A 39 1.70 -14.65 7.76
C VAL A 39 1.12 -15.13 9.08
N SER A 40 0.84 -14.23 10.02
CA SER A 40 0.20 -14.59 11.29
C SER A 40 -1.22 -15.10 11.06
N GLY A 41 -1.96 -14.48 10.13
CA GLY A 41 -3.28 -14.93 9.74
C GLY A 41 -3.28 -16.32 9.10
N GLU A 42 -2.37 -16.56 8.15
CA GLU A 42 -2.20 -17.88 7.51
C GLU A 42 -1.84 -18.96 8.54
N ASN A 43 -0.93 -18.68 9.47
CA ASN A 43 -0.52 -19.65 10.50
C ASN A 43 -1.61 -19.96 11.55
N GLN A 44 -2.64 -19.13 11.64
CA GLN A 44 -3.75 -19.27 12.58
C GLN A 44 -5.04 -19.71 11.87
N ASP A 45 -4.97 -20.05 10.58
CA ASP A 45 -6.10 -20.47 9.74
C ASP A 45 -7.27 -19.46 9.76
N ILE A 46 -7.00 -18.16 9.97
CA ILE A 46 -8.07 -17.15 10.11
C ILE A 46 -8.81 -16.89 8.79
N PHE A 47 -8.20 -17.27 7.67
CA PHE A 47 -8.80 -17.16 6.34
C PHE A 47 -9.68 -18.38 6.00
N ASP A 48 -9.91 -19.29 6.94
CA ASP A 48 -10.90 -20.34 6.75
C ASP A 48 -12.29 -19.84 7.18
N TYR A 49 -13.28 -20.03 6.31
CA TYR A 49 -14.67 -19.67 6.59
C TYR A 49 -15.56 -20.90 6.72
N GLU A 50 -15.92 -21.23 7.96
CA GLU A 50 -16.84 -22.31 8.27
C GLU A 50 -18.30 -21.84 8.28
N PHE A 51 -19.18 -22.63 7.67
CA PHE A 51 -20.62 -22.42 7.72
C PHE A 51 -21.39 -23.74 7.55
N SER A 52 -22.63 -23.77 8.03
CA SER A 52 -23.51 -24.93 7.90
C SER A 52 -24.52 -24.76 6.78
N LEU A 53 -24.80 -25.84 6.07
CA LEU A 53 -25.85 -25.97 5.07
C LEU A 53 -26.88 -27.01 5.51
N ASP A 54 -28.14 -26.86 5.08
CA ASP A 54 -29.17 -27.86 5.33
C ASP A 54 -28.83 -29.18 4.62
N GLU A 55 -28.99 -30.32 5.30
CA GLU A 55 -28.62 -31.66 4.79
C GLU A 55 -29.17 -31.97 3.38
N LYS A 56 -30.39 -31.50 3.08
CA LYS A 56 -31.01 -31.72 1.75
C LYS A 56 -30.26 -31.05 0.62
N ILE A 57 -29.55 -29.97 0.92
CA ILE A 57 -28.80 -29.15 -0.01
C ILE A 57 -27.36 -29.66 -0.08
N THR A 58 -26.79 -30.05 1.06
CA THR A 58 -25.47 -30.70 1.13
C THR A 58 -25.43 -32.02 0.37
N ASN A 59 -26.54 -32.77 0.31
CA ASN A 59 -26.63 -33.99 -0.50
C ASN A 59 -26.50 -33.76 -2.01
N ASN A 60 -26.70 -32.52 -2.48
CA ASN A 60 -26.48 -32.15 -3.87
C ASN A 60 -25.06 -31.63 -4.13
N LEU A 61 -24.27 -31.38 -3.08
CA LEU A 61 -22.89 -30.94 -3.22
C LEU A 61 -22.02 -32.15 -3.56
N GLU A 62 -21.51 -32.21 -4.78
CA GLU A 62 -20.59 -33.26 -5.20
C GLU A 62 -19.16 -32.94 -4.72
N ASN A 63 -18.35 -33.96 -4.47
CA ASN A 63 -16.99 -33.79 -3.92
C ASN A 63 -16.04 -32.96 -4.82
N ASP A 64 -16.34 -32.84 -6.11
CA ASP A 64 -15.54 -32.11 -7.11
C ASP A 64 -16.17 -30.75 -7.50
N GLU A 65 -17.25 -30.33 -6.84
CA GLU A 65 -17.98 -29.11 -7.21
C GLU A 65 -17.25 -27.85 -6.72
N ASP A 66 -17.18 -26.82 -7.58
CA ASP A 66 -16.65 -25.51 -7.18
C ASP A 66 -17.61 -24.87 -6.17
N ILE A 67 -17.18 -24.78 -4.91
CA ILE A 67 -17.98 -24.24 -3.80
C ILE A 67 -18.52 -22.84 -4.10
N LEU A 68 -17.80 -22.00 -4.84
CA LEU A 68 -18.24 -20.65 -5.18
C LEU A 68 -19.38 -20.69 -6.21
N LEU A 69 -19.27 -21.56 -7.21
CA LEU A 69 -20.32 -21.78 -8.20
C LEU A 69 -21.57 -22.36 -7.54
N PHE A 70 -21.41 -23.38 -6.71
CA PHE A 70 -22.49 -23.99 -5.95
C PHE A 70 -23.26 -22.96 -5.11
N LEU A 71 -22.55 -22.14 -4.34
CA LEU A 71 -23.17 -21.10 -3.51
C LEU A 71 -23.84 -20.03 -4.37
N HIS A 72 -23.30 -19.72 -5.55
CA HIS A 72 -23.91 -18.78 -6.48
C HIS A 72 -25.23 -19.31 -7.04
N GLU A 73 -25.25 -20.52 -7.59
CA GLU A 73 -26.42 -21.13 -8.25
C GLU A 73 -27.57 -21.38 -7.26
N ASN A 74 -27.22 -21.78 -6.04
CA ASN A 74 -28.19 -21.99 -4.95
C ASN A 74 -28.55 -20.71 -4.19
N LYS A 75 -28.06 -19.54 -4.63
CA LYS A 75 -28.39 -18.21 -4.08
C LYS A 75 -27.93 -17.98 -2.63
N PHE A 76 -26.91 -18.70 -2.17
CA PHE A 76 -26.26 -18.51 -0.88
C PHE A 76 -25.24 -17.36 -0.91
N TYR A 77 -25.67 -16.18 -1.37
CA TYR A 77 -24.78 -15.06 -1.64
C TYR A 77 -23.98 -14.60 -0.42
N LYS A 78 -24.59 -14.62 0.77
CA LYS A 78 -23.89 -14.27 2.01
C LYS A 78 -22.68 -15.19 2.29
N HIS A 79 -22.82 -16.49 2.04
CA HIS A 79 -21.71 -17.43 2.24
C HIS A 79 -20.70 -17.31 1.11
N ARG A 80 -21.17 -17.19 -0.14
CA ARG A 80 -20.31 -16.94 -1.31
C ARG A 80 -19.40 -15.73 -1.09
N ASP A 81 -19.97 -14.61 -0.65
CA ASP A 81 -19.24 -13.34 -0.51
C ASP A 81 -18.14 -13.45 0.56
N LYS A 82 -18.42 -14.15 1.67
CA LYS A 82 -17.44 -14.43 2.72
C LYS A 82 -16.34 -15.40 2.29
N VAL A 83 -16.69 -16.47 1.57
CA VAL A 83 -15.71 -17.41 0.99
C VAL A 83 -14.83 -16.66 -0.03
N LEU A 84 -15.41 -15.82 -0.88
CA LEU A 84 -14.66 -15.00 -1.82
C LEU A 84 -13.68 -14.06 -1.10
N LYS A 85 -14.14 -13.36 -0.07
CA LYS A 85 -13.29 -12.43 0.70
C LYS A 85 -12.11 -13.17 1.33
N THR A 86 -12.35 -14.31 1.96
CA THR A 86 -11.33 -15.09 2.66
C THR A 86 -10.32 -15.75 1.72
N ILE A 87 -10.70 -16.06 0.47
CA ILE A 87 -9.75 -16.55 -0.56
C ILE A 87 -9.00 -15.38 -1.22
N ILE A 88 -9.71 -14.31 -1.60
CA ILE A 88 -9.14 -13.23 -2.42
C ILE A 88 -8.27 -12.30 -1.60
N LEU A 89 -8.65 -11.97 -0.36
CA LEU A 89 -7.90 -11.04 0.48
C LEU A 89 -6.43 -11.48 0.70
N PRO A 90 -6.14 -12.69 1.24
CA PRO A 90 -4.75 -13.11 1.46
C PRO A 90 -3.98 -13.25 0.14
N ALA A 91 -4.60 -13.79 -0.91
CA ALA A 91 -3.96 -13.94 -2.22
C ALA A 91 -3.58 -12.59 -2.85
N LEU A 92 -4.51 -11.62 -2.82
CA LEU A 92 -4.27 -10.27 -3.33
C LEU A 92 -3.24 -9.52 -2.50
N LEU A 93 -3.30 -9.65 -1.18
CA LEU A 93 -2.35 -9.02 -0.26
C LEU A 93 -0.94 -9.60 -0.47
N SER A 94 -0.81 -10.92 -0.56
CA SER A 94 0.46 -11.61 -0.85
C SER A 94 1.11 -11.09 -2.14
N ASP A 95 0.37 -11.07 -3.26
CA ASP A 95 0.88 -10.54 -4.54
C ASP A 95 1.26 -9.06 -4.45
N THR A 96 0.47 -8.26 -3.73
CA THR A 96 0.74 -6.84 -3.50
C THR A 96 2.03 -6.63 -2.73
N LEU A 97 2.24 -7.38 -1.64
CA LEU A 97 3.42 -7.28 -0.80
C LEU A 97 4.68 -7.77 -1.52
N HIS A 98 4.60 -8.86 -2.29
CA HIS A 98 5.71 -9.28 -3.15
C HIS A 98 6.12 -8.22 -4.17
N CYS A 99 5.15 -7.56 -4.82
CA CYS A 99 5.44 -6.47 -5.75
C CYS A 99 6.11 -5.28 -5.03
N ILE A 100 5.64 -4.90 -3.84
CA ILE A 100 6.22 -3.80 -3.04
C ILE A 100 7.65 -4.17 -2.61
N TYR A 101 7.86 -5.37 -2.06
CA TYR A 101 9.16 -5.87 -1.63
C TYR A 101 10.20 -5.79 -2.74
N GLU A 102 9.86 -6.33 -3.92
CA GLU A 102 10.76 -6.33 -5.07
C GLU A 102 10.97 -4.91 -5.63
N ALA A 103 9.97 -4.04 -5.57
CA ALA A 103 10.10 -2.64 -5.96
C ALA A 103 11.08 -1.88 -5.06
N LEU A 104 10.97 -2.04 -3.74
CA LEU A 104 11.85 -1.42 -2.75
C LEU A 104 13.29 -1.96 -2.89
N ASN A 105 13.45 -3.27 -3.00
CA ASN A 105 14.77 -3.87 -3.24
C ASN A 105 15.41 -3.44 -4.56
N SER A 106 14.61 -3.30 -5.62
CA SER A 106 15.08 -2.77 -6.90
C SER A 106 15.51 -1.30 -6.79
N SER A 107 14.77 -0.50 -6.01
CA SER A 107 15.07 0.91 -5.78
C SER A 107 16.42 1.08 -5.08
N LYS A 108 16.69 0.26 -4.05
CA LYS A 108 17.98 0.24 -3.33
C LYS A 108 19.17 -0.08 -4.24
N LYS A 109 18.92 -0.84 -5.30
CA LYS A 109 19.90 -1.23 -6.34
C LYS A 109 19.94 -0.24 -7.52
N ALA A 110 19.30 0.93 -7.40
CA ALA A 110 19.16 1.95 -8.44
C ALA A 110 18.47 1.47 -9.73
N LYS A 111 17.67 0.39 -9.66
CA LYS A 111 16.87 -0.15 -10.78
C LYS A 111 15.48 0.47 -10.79
N LEU A 112 15.43 1.80 -10.94
CA LEU A 112 14.20 2.58 -10.77
C LEU A 112 13.14 2.29 -11.83
N ASN A 113 13.54 1.89 -13.03
CA ASN A 113 12.61 1.38 -14.04
C ASN A 113 11.83 0.17 -13.51
N ILE A 114 12.51 -0.81 -12.96
CA ILE A 114 11.89 -2.01 -12.37
C ILE A 114 11.04 -1.63 -11.15
N THR A 115 11.53 -0.72 -10.31
CA THR A 115 10.75 -0.21 -9.17
C THR A 115 9.39 0.34 -9.58
N TYR A 116 9.35 1.24 -10.56
CA TYR A 116 8.09 1.84 -11.01
C TYR A 116 7.20 0.88 -11.80
N MET A 117 7.78 -0.05 -12.56
CA MET A 117 7.01 -1.12 -13.21
C MET A 117 6.28 -1.98 -12.17
N LEU A 118 6.96 -2.35 -11.08
CA LEU A 118 6.40 -3.21 -10.03
C LEU A 118 5.37 -2.49 -9.16
N ILE A 119 5.63 -1.25 -8.73
CA ILE A 119 4.75 -0.54 -7.79
C ILE A 119 3.41 -0.12 -8.41
N ARG A 120 3.33 -0.06 -9.76
CA ARG A 120 2.13 0.32 -10.50
C ARG A 120 0.91 -0.55 -10.13
N LYS A 121 1.09 -1.87 -10.11
CA LYS A 121 -0.01 -2.82 -9.84
C LYS A 121 -0.55 -2.68 -8.41
N PRO A 122 0.28 -2.71 -7.34
CA PRO A 122 -0.14 -2.40 -5.98
C PRO A 122 -0.96 -1.11 -5.85
N ILE A 123 -0.44 -0.01 -6.38
CA ILE A 123 -1.00 1.33 -6.18
C ILE A 123 -2.31 1.52 -6.96
N GLN A 124 -2.37 1.05 -8.20
CA GLN A 124 -3.51 1.33 -9.09
C GLN A 124 -4.56 0.24 -9.09
N GLU A 125 -4.16 -1.03 -9.04
CA GLU A 125 -5.06 -2.16 -9.31
C GLU A 125 -5.38 -2.92 -8.02
N SER A 126 -4.36 -3.36 -7.28
CA SER A 126 -4.59 -4.12 -6.05
C SER A 126 -5.33 -3.30 -5.00
N LEU A 127 -4.89 -2.05 -4.78
CA LEU A 127 -5.54 -1.16 -3.83
C LEU A 127 -6.99 -0.83 -4.23
N TYR A 128 -7.31 -0.74 -5.53
CA TYR A 128 -8.69 -0.57 -5.99
C TYR A 128 -9.59 -1.77 -5.62
N LEU A 129 -9.04 -2.99 -5.70
CA LEU A 129 -9.74 -4.21 -5.31
C LEU A 129 -9.94 -4.29 -3.80
N LEU A 130 -8.92 -3.95 -3.01
CA LEU A 130 -9.03 -3.86 -1.54
C LEU A 130 -10.12 -2.86 -1.12
N GLU A 131 -10.13 -1.66 -1.72
CA GLU A 131 -11.19 -0.66 -1.52
C GLU A 131 -12.57 -1.19 -1.92
N SER A 132 -12.67 -1.97 -3.00
CA SER A 132 -13.94 -2.53 -3.45
C SER A 132 -14.50 -3.53 -2.45
N MET A 133 -13.65 -4.39 -1.89
CA MET A 133 -14.02 -5.30 -0.81
C MET A 133 -14.50 -4.55 0.43
N LEU A 134 -13.80 -3.48 0.82
CA LEU A 134 -14.14 -2.65 1.97
C LEU A 134 -15.46 -1.88 1.78
N ILE A 135 -15.70 -1.32 0.59
CA ILE A 135 -16.91 -0.54 0.30
C ILE A 135 -18.16 -1.42 0.42
N SER A 136 -18.16 -2.60 -0.22
CA SER A 136 -19.28 -3.53 -0.17
C SER A 136 -18.84 -4.94 -0.55
N GLU A 137 -18.81 -5.83 0.45
CA GLU A 137 -18.57 -7.26 0.25
C GLU A 137 -19.56 -7.88 -0.75
N THR A 138 -20.84 -7.48 -0.67
CA THR A 138 -21.90 -7.99 -1.56
C THR A 138 -21.75 -7.55 -3.01
N GLU A 139 -21.54 -6.27 -3.28
CA GLU A 139 -21.35 -5.82 -4.67
C GLU A 139 -20.01 -6.30 -5.23
N PHE A 140 -18.98 -6.43 -4.38
CA PHE A 140 -17.71 -7.05 -4.77
C PHE A 140 -17.92 -8.51 -5.20
N GLY A 141 -18.53 -9.34 -4.37
CA GLY A 141 -18.77 -10.76 -4.68
C GLY A 141 -19.67 -10.95 -5.90
N LYS A 142 -20.68 -10.10 -6.07
CA LYS A 142 -21.52 -10.06 -7.28
C LYS A 142 -20.72 -9.67 -8.53
N SER A 143 -19.80 -8.71 -8.43
CA SER A 143 -18.95 -8.30 -9.56
C SER A 143 -17.99 -9.41 -9.95
N ILE A 144 -17.34 -10.08 -8.97
CA ILE A 144 -16.49 -11.24 -9.22
C ILE A 144 -17.28 -12.37 -9.91
N ALA A 145 -18.47 -12.68 -9.43
CA ALA A 145 -19.24 -13.78 -10.00
C ALA A 145 -19.79 -13.51 -11.41
N ASN A 146 -20.20 -12.28 -11.71
CA ASN A 146 -20.90 -11.97 -12.96
C ASN A 146 -20.02 -11.28 -14.02
N ASN A 147 -19.18 -10.33 -13.60
CA ASN A 147 -18.36 -9.54 -14.51
C ASN A 147 -17.14 -8.92 -13.80
N PRO A 148 -16.05 -9.70 -13.58
CA PRO A 148 -14.85 -9.21 -12.91
C PRO A 148 -14.23 -7.96 -13.53
N LEU A 149 -14.48 -7.71 -14.83
CA LEU A 149 -13.94 -6.56 -15.54
C LEU A 149 -14.45 -5.23 -14.99
N GLU A 150 -15.59 -5.23 -14.29
CA GLU A 150 -16.13 -4.03 -13.62
C GLU A 150 -15.25 -3.55 -12.48
N LEU A 151 -14.44 -4.44 -11.90
CA LEU A 151 -13.51 -4.14 -10.82
C LEU A 151 -12.17 -3.57 -11.32
N ARG A 152 -12.13 -3.05 -12.55
CA ARG A 152 -10.95 -2.38 -13.11
C ARG A 152 -11.04 -0.87 -12.89
N PRO A 153 -9.98 -0.21 -12.39
CA PRO A 153 -9.96 1.25 -12.21
C PRO A 153 -10.31 2.01 -13.49
N SER A 154 -9.87 1.51 -14.64
CA SER A 154 -10.15 2.11 -15.95
C SER A 154 -11.64 2.20 -16.30
N ILE A 155 -12.50 1.35 -15.73
CA ILE A 155 -13.95 1.42 -15.93
C ILE A 155 -14.54 2.62 -15.20
N THR A 156 -14.15 2.85 -13.94
CA THR A 156 -14.50 4.07 -13.20
C THR A 156 -14.01 5.31 -13.95
N MET A 157 -12.74 5.33 -14.36
CA MET A 157 -12.18 6.45 -15.14
C MET A 157 -12.98 6.74 -16.42
N LYS A 158 -13.41 5.71 -17.17
CA LYS A 158 -14.20 5.89 -18.40
C LYS A 158 -15.62 6.39 -18.13
N LYS A 159 -16.27 5.89 -17.07
CA LYS A 159 -17.67 6.22 -16.75
C LYS A 159 -17.84 7.58 -16.11
N THR A 160 -16.97 7.91 -15.16
CA THR A 160 -17.14 9.05 -14.24
C THR A 160 -15.90 9.94 -14.14
N GLY A 161 -14.82 9.58 -14.82
CA GLY A 161 -13.55 10.31 -14.72
C GLY A 161 -12.93 10.21 -13.32
N ILE A 162 -12.06 11.17 -13.01
CA ILE A 162 -11.37 11.25 -11.72
C ILE A 162 -12.34 11.37 -10.53
N LYS A 163 -13.47 12.05 -10.70
CA LYS A 163 -14.48 12.25 -9.66
C LYS A 163 -15.03 10.93 -9.10
N GLY A 164 -15.21 9.91 -9.93
CA GLY A 164 -15.64 8.61 -9.43
C GLY A 164 -14.59 7.90 -8.58
N HIS A 165 -13.30 8.18 -8.78
CA HIS A 165 -12.26 7.70 -7.88
C HIS A 165 -12.25 8.50 -6.57
N GLU A 166 -12.43 9.82 -6.64
CA GLU A 166 -12.57 10.69 -5.46
C GLU A 166 -13.74 10.23 -4.56
N GLU A 167 -14.92 10.02 -5.14
CA GLU A 167 -16.11 9.55 -4.43
C GLU A 167 -15.88 8.19 -3.76
N ARG A 168 -15.28 7.24 -4.48
CA ARG A 168 -14.98 5.91 -3.94
C ARG A 168 -14.00 5.98 -2.77
N ILE A 169 -12.91 6.73 -2.92
CA ILE A 169 -11.91 6.88 -1.86
C ILE A 169 -12.54 7.62 -0.67
N ASN A 170 -13.42 8.61 -0.89
CA ASN A 170 -14.13 9.27 0.19
C ASN A 170 -14.98 8.29 1.00
N ILE A 171 -15.73 7.39 0.35
CA ILE A 171 -16.51 6.33 1.05
C ILE A 171 -15.59 5.45 1.91
N VAL A 172 -14.41 5.10 1.39
CA VAL A 172 -13.42 4.30 2.13
C VAL A 172 -12.91 5.08 3.35
N LEU A 173 -12.52 6.35 3.17
CA LEU A 173 -12.04 7.19 4.27
C LEU A 173 -13.11 7.44 5.34
N ASP A 174 -14.37 7.61 4.94
CA ASP A 174 -15.50 7.76 5.86
C ASP A 174 -15.69 6.50 6.71
N LYS A 175 -15.62 5.31 6.09
CA LYS A 175 -15.71 4.02 6.79
C LYS A 175 -14.56 3.77 7.76
N LEU A 176 -13.36 4.23 7.40
CA LEU A 176 -12.16 4.11 8.24
C LEU A 176 -12.06 5.23 9.29
N GLU A 177 -12.95 6.23 9.25
CA GLU A 177 -12.86 7.46 10.06
C GLU A 177 -11.56 8.26 9.86
N LEU A 178 -11.01 8.21 8.63
CA LEU A 178 -9.71 8.78 8.28
C LEU A 178 -9.77 10.04 7.42
N THR A 179 -10.94 10.64 7.23
CA THR A 179 -11.11 11.88 6.43
C THR A 179 -10.38 13.10 7.00
N SER A 180 -10.05 13.09 8.30
CA SER A 180 -9.22 14.13 8.93
C SER A 180 -7.73 13.94 8.63
N LEU A 181 -7.31 12.72 8.32
CA LEU A 181 -5.91 12.35 8.13
C LEU A 181 -5.52 12.31 6.65
N PHE A 182 -6.42 11.83 5.79
CA PHE A 182 -6.20 11.67 4.36
C PHE A 182 -7.10 12.57 3.52
N SER A 183 -6.56 13.05 2.40
CA SER A 183 -7.33 13.72 1.35
C SER A 183 -7.73 12.70 0.26
N PHE A 184 -9.03 12.47 0.09
CA PHE A 184 -9.54 11.59 -0.96
C PHE A 184 -9.20 12.09 -2.36
N SER A 185 -9.20 13.41 -2.57
CA SER A 185 -8.85 14.02 -3.85
C SER A 185 -7.36 13.87 -4.13
N TYR A 186 -6.51 14.03 -3.12
CA TYR A 186 -5.08 13.81 -3.28
C TYR A 186 -4.76 12.34 -3.59
N LEU A 187 -5.34 11.39 -2.85
CA LEU A 187 -5.18 9.95 -3.13
C LEU A 187 -5.65 9.58 -4.54
N ALA A 188 -6.81 10.09 -4.98
CA ALA A 188 -7.31 9.87 -6.33
C ALA A 188 -6.36 10.44 -7.38
N ASN A 189 -5.89 11.67 -7.18
CA ASN A 189 -4.98 12.35 -8.10
C ASN A 189 -3.66 11.61 -8.23
N LEU A 190 -3.05 11.29 -7.09
CA LEU A 190 -1.77 10.62 -7.00
C LEU A 190 -1.78 9.25 -7.69
N ARG A 191 -2.93 8.58 -7.79
CA ARG A 191 -3.06 7.23 -8.36
C ARG A 191 -3.54 7.20 -9.79
N TYR A 192 -4.45 8.10 -10.17
CA TYR A 192 -5.24 7.95 -11.40
C TYR A 192 -5.28 9.20 -12.29
N ASN A 193 -4.93 10.39 -11.79
CA ASN A 193 -5.09 11.62 -12.58
C ASN A 193 -3.90 11.89 -13.49
N LYS A 194 -4.02 11.45 -14.75
CA LYS A 194 -3.00 11.64 -15.80
C LYS A 194 -2.71 13.10 -16.17
N ARG A 195 -3.55 14.04 -15.73
CA ARG A 195 -3.41 15.48 -16.01
C ARG A 195 -2.67 16.21 -14.90
N CYS A 196 -2.51 15.59 -13.73
CA CYS A 196 -1.71 16.13 -12.63
C CYS A 196 -0.25 15.71 -12.85
N GLU A 197 0.74 16.55 -12.58
CA GLU A 197 2.15 16.12 -12.64
C GLU A 197 2.51 15.22 -11.45
N ASP A 198 1.90 15.46 -10.28
CA ASP A 198 2.10 14.67 -9.07
C ASP A 198 1.22 13.41 -9.07
N ASN A 199 1.50 12.48 -10.00
CA ASN A 199 0.81 11.19 -10.06
C ASN A 199 1.73 10.01 -10.43
N PHE A 200 1.44 8.84 -9.85
CA PHE A 200 2.14 7.59 -10.16
C PHE A 200 1.79 7.02 -11.55
N ASP A 201 0.61 7.29 -12.12
CA ASP A 201 0.25 6.75 -13.45
C ASP A 201 1.25 7.20 -14.53
N GLY A 202 1.61 8.48 -14.54
CA GLY A 202 2.55 9.06 -15.48
C GLY A 202 3.92 8.39 -15.40
N ILE A 203 4.56 8.44 -14.23
CA ILE A 203 5.91 7.92 -14.03
C ILE A 203 5.97 6.39 -14.19
N CYS A 204 4.94 5.65 -13.77
CA CYS A 204 4.87 4.20 -13.97
C CYS A 204 4.68 3.85 -15.45
N ASN A 205 3.85 4.58 -16.19
CA ASN A 205 3.71 4.37 -17.64
C ASN A 205 5.02 4.69 -18.37
N HIS A 206 5.74 5.73 -17.94
CA HIS A 206 7.05 6.08 -18.49
C HIS A 206 8.11 4.97 -18.21
N ALA A 207 8.01 4.28 -17.08
CA ALA A 207 8.86 3.12 -16.77
C ALA A 207 8.48 1.85 -17.55
N MET A 208 7.18 1.63 -17.80
CA MET A 208 6.66 0.46 -18.51
C MET A 208 6.90 0.50 -20.03
N HIS A 209 6.82 1.68 -20.63
CA HIS A 209 6.89 1.84 -22.08
C HIS A 209 8.25 2.40 -22.52
N LEU A 210 8.80 1.82 -23.60
CA LEU A 210 10.05 2.32 -24.21
C LEU A 210 9.89 3.73 -24.79
N PHE A 211 8.70 4.00 -25.34
CA PHE A 211 8.32 5.28 -25.91
C PHE A 211 6.92 5.65 -25.44
N THR A 212 6.71 6.92 -25.14
CA THR A 212 5.45 7.48 -24.64
C THR A 212 5.08 8.71 -25.45
N GLU A 213 3.80 8.83 -25.82
CA GLU A 213 3.31 9.91 -26.69
C GLU A 213 2.48 10.97 -25.95
N HIS A 214 2.04 10.67 -24.72
CA HIS A 214 1.24 11.59 -23.92
C HIS A 214 2.08 12.80 -23.49
N ASP A 215 1.58 14.01 -23.69
CA ASP A 215 2.35 15.26 -23.55
C ASP A 215 3.11 15.36 -22.23
N ALA A 216 2.49 14.99 -21.10
CA ALA A 216 3.11 15.05 -19.78
C ALA A 216 4.30 14.09 -19.56
N ILE A 217 4.43 13.04 -20.37
CA ILE A 217 5.48 12.01 -20.23
C ILE A 217 6.12 11.66 -21.58
N LYS A 218 6.03 12.56 -22.56
CA LYS A 218 6.44 12.27 -23.93
C LYS A 218 7.94 12.00 -23.99
N THR A 219 8.34 10.96 -24.73
CA THR A 219 9.76 10.64 -24.87
C THR A 219 10.48 11.72 -25.66
N ASP A 220 11.58 12.22 -25.11
CA ASP A 220 12.45 13.19 -25.78
C ASP A 220 13.13 12.59 -27.02
N LYS A 221 13.52 13.47 -27.96
CA LYS A 221 14.30 13.06 -29.13
C LYS A 221 15.61 12.41 -28.66
N PHE A 222 15.94 11.27 -29.27
CA PHE A 222 17.12 10.46 -28.95
C PHE A 222 17.14 9.88 -27.52
N ASN A 223 15.98 9.78 -26.85
CA ASN A 223 15.82 9.15 -25.55
C ASN A 223 15.03 7.84 -25.65
N ILE A 224 15.26 6.89 -24.74
CA ILE A 224 14.42 5.70 -24.50
C ILE A 224 14.02 5.69 -23.02
N ASN A 225 13.17 6.62 -22.63
CA ASN A 225 12.61 6.79 -21.28
C ASN A 225 13.60 6.40 -20.15
N PHE A 226 13.17 5.50 -19.27
CA PHE A 226 13.94 5.07 -18.12
C PHE A 226 15.24 4.32 -18.45
N ILE A 227 15.39 3.78 -19.68
CA ILE A 227 16.63 3.08 -20.06
C ILE A 227 17.81 4.05 -20.08
N PHE A 228 17.58 5.32 -20.44
CA PHE A 228 18.62 6.35 -20.47
C PHE A 228 18.56 7.30 -19.27
N SER A 229 17.92 6.89 -18.16
CA SER A 229 18.00 7.67 -16.92
C SER A 229 19.43 7.76 -16.41
N ASP A 230 19.97 8.98 -16.46
CA ASP A 230 21.25 9.34 -15.87
C ASP A 230 21.14 9.48 -14.34
N ASP A 231 22.25 9.82 -13.68
CA ASP A 231 22.28 9.91 -12.21
C ASP A 231 21.39 11.02 -11.68
N ASN A 232 21.25 12.15 -12.40
CA ASN A 232 20.34 13.23 -12.02
C ASN A 232 18.88 12.79 -12.13
N SER A 233 18.51 12.09 -13.20
CA SER A 233 17.17 11.52 -13.38
C SER A 233 16.84 10.51 -12.29
N LYS A 234 17.81 9.69 -11.87
CA LYS A 234 17.60 8.75 -10.77
C LYS A 234 17.38 9.47 -9.43
N LEU A 235 18.07 10.58 -9.19
CA LEU A 235 17.86 11.38 -7.98
C LEU A 235 16.44 11.96 -7.91
N THR A 236 15.92 12.49 -9.02
CA THR A 236 14.54 13.02 -9.06
C THR A 236 13.51 11.90 -8.98
N GLN A 237 13.77 10.75 -9.60
CA GLN A 237 12.95 9.55 -9.47
C GLN A 237 12.90 9.05 -8.03
N TRP A 238 14.04 8.85 -7.36
CA TRP A 238 14.04 8.47 -5.93
C TRP A 238 13.30 9.49 -5.08
N ALA A 239 13.54 10.78 -5.32
CA ALA A 239 12.85 11.82 -4.57
C ALA A 239 11.34 11.76 -4.76
N TYR A 240 10.88 11.54 -6.00
CA TYR A 240 9.47 11.36 -6.30
C TYR A 240 8.88 10.13 -5.60
N LEU A 241 9.54 8.98 -5.73
CA LEU A 241 9.10 7.74 -5.09
C LEU A 241 8.97 7.93 -3.58
N TYR A 242 10.05 8.38 -2.94
CA TYR A 242 10.17 8.37 -1.49
C TYR A 242 9.48 9.51 -0.78
N SER A 243 9.07 10.57 -1.49
CA SER A 243 8.23 11.58 -0.88
C SER A 243 6.73 11.25 -0.93
N ARG A 244 6.29 10.34 -1.81
CA ARG A 244 4.86 10.01 -2.00
C ARG A 244 4.49 8.60 -1.56
N LEU A 245 5.38 7.62 -1.74
CA LEU A 245 5.10 6.21 -1.45
C LEU A 245 4.74 5.96 0.03
N PRO A 246 5.40 6.56 1.03
CA PRO A 246 5.02 6.36 2.43
C PRO A 246 3.54 6.70 2.71
N TYR A 247 3.03 7.78 2.12
CA TYR A 247 1.63 8.19 2.27
C TYR A 247 0.66 7.13 1.72
N ILE A 248 0.97 6.53 0.56
CA ILE A 248 0.14 5.46 -0.01
C ILE A 248 0.25 4.18 0.83
N LEU A 249 1.45 3.81 1.28
CA LEU A 249 1.63 2.62 2.10
C LEU A 249 0.89 2.71 3.44
N LEU A 250 0.86 3.90 4.06
CA LEU A 250 0.04 4.14 5.25
C LEU A 250 -1.45 3.95 4.97
N TYR A 251 -1.92 4.41 3.81
CA TYR A 251 -3.31 4.19 3.40
C TYR A 251 -3.62 2.70 3.16
N ILE A 252 -2.70 1.96 2.51
CA ILE A 252 -2.81 0.50 2.36
C ILE A 252 -2.88 -0.19 3.73
N TYR A 253 -2.03 0.23 4.68
CA TYR A 253 -2.01 -0.32 6.03
C TYR A 253 -3.39 -0.22 6.69
N TYR A 254 -4.00 0.97 6.71
CA TYR A 254 -5.33 1.12 7.32
C TYR A 254 -6.44 0.33 6.63
N ILE A 255 -6.40 0.19 5.30
CA ILE A 255 -7.37 -0.63 4.58
C ILE A 255 -7.22 -2.11 4.96
N VAL A 256 -5.99 -2.61 5.01
CA VAL A 256 -5.72 -4.00 5.36
C VAL A 256 -6.12 -4.27 6.81
N GLU A 257 -5.75 -3.41 7.76
CA GLU A 257 -6.14 -3.57 9.16
C GLU A 257 -7.66 -3.65 9.32
N TYR A 258 -8.43 -2.80 8.62
CA TYR A 258 -9.90 -2.87 8.64
C TYR A 258 -10.44 -4.18 8.06
N LEU A 259 -9.93 -4.60 6.90
CA LEU A 259 -10.38 -5.85 6.27
C LEU A 259 -10.05 -7.08 7.11
N MET A 260 -8.92 -7.04 7.83
CA MET A 260 -8.48 -8.09 8.75
C MET A 260 -9.33 -8.10 10.02
N GLU A 261 -9.65 -6.93 10.60
CA GLU A 261 -10.52 -6.82 11.79
C GLU A 261 -11.89 -7.47 11.58
N GLU A 262 -12.46 -7.34 10.38
CA GLU A 262 -13.74 -7.98 10.03
C GLU A 262 -13.68 -9.53 10.01
N ILE A 263 -12.47 -10.11 9.91
CA ILE A 263 -12.23 -11.55 9.91
C ILE A 263 -11.80 -12.01 11.30
N CYS A 264 -10.74 -11.40 11.84
CA CYS A 264 -10.16 -11.71 13.12
C CYS A 264 -9.70 -10.40 13.81
N PRO A 265 -10.42 -9.94 14.85
CA PRO A 265 -10.04 -8.74 15.58
C PRO A 265 -8.64 -8.87 16.22
N THR A 266 -7.82 -7.85 16.04
CA THR A 266 -6.51 -7.75 16.69
C THR A 266 -6.61 -6.96 18.00
N GLU A 267 -5.80 -7.31 18.98
CA GLU A 267 -5.76 -6.62 20.26
C GLU A 267 -5.43 -5.13 20.11
N LYS A 268 -6.26 -4.27 20.71
CA LYS A 268 -6.17 -2.81 20.53
C LYS A 268 -4.80 -2.24 20.89
N TRP A 269 -4.17 -2.73 21.95
CA TRP A 269 -2.87 -2.25 22.40
C TRP A 269 -1.76 -2.51 21.37
N TYR A 270 -1.87 -3.61 20.60
CA TYR A 270 -0.91 -3.95 19.55
C TYR A 270 -1.05 -2.99 18.37
N ILE A 271 -2.28 -2.71 17.95
CA ILE A 271 -2.57 -1.72 16.91
C ILE A 271 -2.04 -0.34 17.30
N GLU A 272 -2.35 0.11 18.52
CA GLU A 272 -1.86 1.40 19.03
C GLU A 272 -0.33 1.47 19.06
N GLU A 273 0.33 0.37 19.43
CA GLU A 273 1.79 0.28 19.43
C GLU A 273 2.36 0.35 18.00
N MET A 274 1.84 -0.43 17.06
CA MET A 274 2.31 -0.42 15.67
C MET A 274 2.11 0.96 15.03
N GLU A 275 0.96 1.60 15.26
CA GLU A 275 0.71 2.96 14.78
C GLU A 275 1.72 3.98 15.34
N LEU A 276 2.04 3.91 16.63
CA LEU A 276 3.03 4.81 17.23
C LEU A 276 4.41 4.63 16.61
N ARG A 277 4.80 3.40 16.28
CA ARG A 277 6.05 3.11 15.57
C ARG A 277 6.05 3.65 14.14
N ILE A 278 4.95 3.45 13.41
CA ILE A 278 4.77 4.02 12.06
C ILE A 278 4.92 5.55 12.13
N PHE A 279 4.22 6.21 13.06
CA PHE A 279 4.29 7.66 13.20
C PHE A 279 5.66 8.17 13.63
N ALA A 280 6.41 7.40 14.43
CA ALA A 280 7.79 7.73 14.75
C ALA A 280 8.66 7.71 13.49
N HIS A 281 8.53 6.68 12.64
CA HIS A 281 9.22 6.63 11.36
C HIS A 281 8.80 7.76 10.41
N PHE A 282 7.52 8.16 10.39
CA PHE A 282 7.05 9.31 9.60
C PHE A 282 7.73 10.62 10.03
N ILE A 283 7.87 10.87 11.34
CA ILE A 283 8.55 12.07 11.83
C ILE A 283 10.02 12.06 11.43
N LEU A 284 10.72 10.94 11.61
CA LEU A 284 12.14 10.81 11.23
C LEU A 284 12.33 10.99 9.73
N TRP A 285 11.49 10.36 8.92
CA TRP A 285 11.49 10.52 7.46
C TRP A 285 11.28 11.97 7.04
N PHE A 286 10.35 12.68 7.68
CA PHE A 286 10.07 14.07 7.35
C PHE A 286 11.22 15.02 7.68
N GLU A 287 12.06 14.72 8.68
CA GLU A 287 13.28 15.51 8.96
C GLU A 287 14.29 15.46 7.79
N ASP A 288 14.31 14.36 7.04
CA ASP A 288 15.21 14.17 5.88
C ASP A 288 14.57 14.60 4.54
N LEU A 289 13.28 14.95 4.55
CA LEU A 289 12.54 15.30 3.35
C LEU A 289 12.84 16.75 2.93
N ASP A 290 13.21 16.93 1.67
CA ASP A 290 13.41 18.27 1.10
C ASP A 290 12.07 19.03 1.03
N GLU A 291 12.08 20.29 1.49
CA GLU A 291 10.90 21.17 1.56
C GLU A 291 10.17 21.32 0.23
N VAL A 292 10.87 21.17 -0.90
CA VAL A 292 10.26 21.21 -2.25
C VAL A 292 9.23 20.10 -2.47
N TYR A 293 9.26 19.04 -1.66
CA TYR A 293 8.33 17.92 -1.74
C TYR A 293 7.25 17.95 -0.67
N TYR A 294 7.15 19.02 0.12
CA TYR A 294 6.07 19.16 1.08
C TYR A 294 4.74 19.32 0.35
N SER A 295 3.71 18.72 0.92
CA SER A 295 2.31 18.97 0.58
C SER A 295 1.50 19.18 1.85
N ASP A 296 0.35 19.86 1.72
CA ASP A 296 -0.57 20.04 2.85
C ASP A 296 -1.02 18.69 3.42
N GLU A 297 -1.17 17.68 2.57
CA GLU A 297 -1.50 16.31 2.98
C GLU A 297 -0.39 15.67 3.81
N LEU A 298 0.87 15.81 3.40
CA LEU A 298 1.99 15.29 4.19
C LEU A 298 2.11 16.02 5.53
N LEU A 299 2.00 17.35 5.52
CA LEU A 299 2.06 18.15 6.73
C LEU A 299 0.98 17.76 7.74
N LYS A 300 -0.25 17.44 7.28
CA LYS A 300 -1.33 16.91 8.13
C LYS A 300 -0.95 15.59 8.79
N ILE A 301 -0.38 14.64 8.04
CA ILE A 301 0.10 13.36 8.60
C ILE A 301 1.15 13.62 9.68
N ILE A 302 2.09 14.53 9.44
CA ILE A 302 3.17 14.83 10.38
C ILE A 302 2.65 15.53 11.63
N GLU A 303 1.73 16.48 11.49
CA GLU A 303 1.08 17.14 12.62
C GLU A 303 0.32 16.12 13.48
N PHE A 304 -0.47 15.26 12.84
CA PHE A 304 -1.18 14.16 13.52
C PHE A 304 -0.21 13.22 14.24
N SER A 305 0.85 12.79 13.57
CA SER A 305 1.90 11.92 14.11
C SER A 305 2.54 12.52 15.36
N ARG A 306 2.93 13.79 15.30
CA ARG A 306 3.52 14.54 16.42
C ARG A 306 2.54 14.64 17.58
N ASN A 307 1.28 14.96 17.32
CA ASN A 307 0.27 15.08 18.36
C ASN A 307 0.02 13.73 19.07
N LYS A 308 -0.07 12.64 18.31
CA LYS A 308 -0.29 11.28 18.85
C LYS A 308 0.89 10.82 19.70
N LEU A 309 2.13 10.98 19.21
CA LEU A 309 3.35 10.66 19.97
C LEU A 309 3.52 11.53 21.21
N ASN A 310 3.24 12.84 21.12
CA ASN A 310 3.33 13.74 22.27
C ASN A 310 2.32 13.36 23.35
N THR A 311 1.09 13.02 22.96
CA THR A 311 0.05 12.55 23.88
C THR A 311 0.49 11.26 24.58
N PHE A 312 1.04 10.32 23.83
CA PHE A 312 1.63 9.10 24.39
C PHE A 312 2.74 9.40 25.40
N CYS A 313 3.71 10.25 25.05
CA CYS A 313 4.86 10.57 25.89
C CYS A 313 4.45 11.33 27.17
N ILE A 314 3.55 12.31 27.07
CA ILE A 314 3.04 13.04 28.25
C ILE A 314 2.31 12.09 29.19
N ASN A 315 1.48 11.18 28.66
CA ASN A 315 0.69 10.29 29.48
C ASN A 315 1.53 9.21 30.16
N ASN A 316 2.51 8.63 29.45
CA ASN A 316 3.27 7.47 29.91
C ASN A 316 4.67 7.81 30.46
N LEU A 317 5.37 8.77 29.85
CA LEU A 317 6.75 9.15 30.21
C LEU A 317 6.85 10.43 31.03
N LYS A 318 5.73 11.17 31.19
CA LYS A 318 5.65 12.46 31.90
C LYS A 318 6.60 13.54 31.35
N LYS A 319 6.97 13.43 30.08
CA LYS A 319 7.77 14.41 29.34
C LYS A 319 7.35 14.47 27.87
N PRO A 320 7.55 15.59 27.16
CA PRO A 320 7.34 15.64 25.71
C PRO A 320 8.28 14.68 24.99
N PHE A 321 7.91 14.28 23.77
CA PHE A 321 8.82 13.49 22.94
C PHE A 321 10.05 14.32 22.55
N ASP A 322 11.20 13.66 22.46
CA ASP A 322 12.46 14.20 21.94
C ASP A 322 12.98 13.23 20.86
N LYS A 323 14.05 13.62 20.15
CA LYS A 323 14.60 12.81 19.05
C LYS A 323 14.99 11.40 19.49
N LEU A 324 15.58 11.26 20.67
CA LEU A 324 15.99 9.96 21.22
C LEU A 324 14.79 9.06 21.50
N ILE A 325 13.70 9.63 22.03
CA ILE A 325 12.44 8.89 22.25
C ILE A 325 11.84 8.43 20.92
N ILE A 326 11.82 9.30 19.90
CA ILE A 326 11.28 8.93 18.58
C ILE A 326 12.11 7.78 17.99
N GLU A 327 13.44 7.90 17.99
CA GLU A 327 14.35 6.86 17.50
C GLU A 327 14.15 5.54 18.25
N ASN A 328 13.93 5.58 19.57
CA ASN A 328 13.69 4.37 20.35
C ASN A 328 12.33 3.74 20.05
N ILE A 329 11.25 4.54 19.98
CA ILE A 329 9.91 4.03 19.64
C ILE A 329 9.95 3.38 18.25
N ALA A 330 10.56 4.02 17.26
CA ALA A 330 10.68 3.48 15.91
C ALA A 330 11.35 2.08 15.92
N ASN A 331 12.54 1.98 16.55
CA ASN A 331 13.38 0.79 16.47
C ASN A 331 12.97 -0.35 17.43
N ASN A 332 12.61 -0.02 18.68
CA ASN A 332 12.47 -1.01 19.76
C ASN A 332 11.02 -1.14 20.28
N GLY A 333 10.09 -0.33 19.80
CA GLY A 333 8.70 -0.35 20.26
C GLY A 333 8.51 0.26 21.64
N ILE A 334 7.38 -0.05 22.29
CA ILE A 334 6.96 0.60 23.54
C ILE A 334 7.25 -0.25 24.79
N SER A 335 7.54 -1.54 24.62
CA SER A 335 7.83 -2.47 25.73
C SER A 335 8.94 -1.96 26.65
N ASP A 336 9.97 -1.30 26.10
CA ASP A 336 11.09 -0.74 26.86
C ASP A 336 10.69 0.38 27.85
N TYR A 337 9.48 0.93 27.68
CA TYR A 337 8.93 1.97 28.55
C TYR A 337 7.88 1.44 29.53
N LYS A 338 7.38 0.21 29.35
CA LYS A 338 6.40 -0.41 30.26
C LYS A 338 7.07 -1.04 31.50
N ASP A 339 8.36 -1.35 31.44
CA ASP A 339 9.12 -2.00 32.53
C ASP A 339 9.77 -1.02 33.53
N ASN A 340 9.56 0.29 33.39
CA ASN A 340 10.06 1.31 34.32
C ASN A 340 8.94 1.92 35.19
N LYS A 341 8.03 1.08 35.71
CA LYS A 341 7.03 1.48 36.71
C LYS A 341 7.34 0.95 38.10
#